data_AF-A0A9W8WVC1-F1
#
_entry.id   AF-A0A9W8WVC1-F1
#
_cell.length_a   1.000
_cell.length_b   1.000
_cell.length_c   1.000
_cell.angle_alpha   90.00
_cell.angle_beta   90.00
_cell.angle_gamma   90.00
#
_symmetry.space_group_name_H-M   'P 1'
#
loop_
_entity.id
_entity.type
_entity.pdbx_description
1 polymer ?
#
loop_
_entity_poly.entity_id
_entity_poly.type
_entity_poly.pdbx_seq_one_letter_code
_entity_poly.pdbx_strand_id
1 'polypeptide(L)'
;MATAASAPPPALTFPRPIFAAVSPHPFLQAHLSADKSAIRANGRAAHEFRAPGVNTGSLTHCNGSAVVRLGNTSVVCGVRAEILREEDTPGTSAPAAVNAAGDMDDDDEEEDEIESLRLLVPNIELSTGSTPTHIPGNAPSTTQQSLITRIRTLLHSTRLLRARDLRITYTPPTNPADADADAAPETELKGYWVLYLDIFFLSLDGCAFDAAWLSILAALNHTRLPRAYFDDEYEG
;
A
#
# COMPACT_ATOMS: atom_id res chain seq x y z
N MET A 1 -42.63 38.09 46.44
CA MET A 1 -42.43 38.34 45.00
C MET A 1 -41.90 37.07 44.37
N ALA A 2 -42.69 36.41 43.52
CA ALA A 2 -42.29 35.19 42.82
C ALA A 2 -41.42 35.57 41.62
N THR A 3 -40.18 35.10 41.58
CA THR A 3 -39.28 35.26 40.43
C THR A 3 -39.72 34.28 39.34
N ALA A 4 -40.38 34.80 38.30
CA ALA A 4 -40.71 34.02 37.11
C ALA A 4 -39.41 33.58 36.42
N ALA A 5 -39.17 32.26 36.37
CA ALA A 5 -38.06 31.70 35.62
C ALA A 5 -38.28 31.96 34.12
N SER A 6 -37.34 32.68 33.50
CA SER A 6 -37.34 32.94 32.06
C SER A 6 -37.20 31.63 31.29
N ALA A 7 -38.18 31.32 30.43
CA ALA A 7 -38.12 30.14 29.57
C ALA A 7 -36.96 30.28 28.57
N PRO A 8 -36.22 29.20 28.28
CA PRO A 8 -35.14 29.23 27.30
C PRO A 8 -35.69 29.61 25.91
N PRO A 9 -34.94 30.37 25.10
CA PRO A 9 -35.37 30.73 23.76
C PRO A 9 -35.63 29.48 22.91
N PRO A 10 -36.60 29.53 21.98
CA PRO A 10 -36.89 28.39 21.12
C PRO A 10 -35.66 28.02 20.30
N ALA A 11 -35.18 26.80 20.47
CA ALA A 11 -34.06 26.27 19.69
C ALA A 11 -34.51 25.98 18.25
N LEU A 12 -33.76 26.47 17.27
CA LEU A 12 -33.95 26.10 15.87
C LEU A 12 -33.66 24.60 15.71
N THR A 13 -34.66 23.82 15.32
CA THR A 13 -34.51 22.39 15.05
C THR A 13 -34.32 22.16 13.56
N PHE A 14 -33.33 21.35 13.21
CA PHE A 14 -33.04 20.98 11.83
C PHE A 14 -33.21 19.46 11.65
N PRO A 15 -33.72 19.01 10.50
CA PRO A 15 -33.61 17.60 10.10
C PRO A 15 -32.15 17.14 10.13
N ARG A 16 -31.90 15.88 10.52
CA ARG A 16 -30.55 15.31 10.69
C ARG A 16 -29.60 15.61 9.51
N PRO A 17 -29.99 15.43 8.22
CA PRO A 17 -29.08 15.70 7.10
C PRO A 17 -28.68 17.17 6.98
N ILE A 18 -29.63 18.09 7.24
CA ILE A 18 -29.38 19.53 7.17
C ILE A 18 -28.47 19.95 8.33
N PHE A 19 -28.72 19.44 9.53
CA PHE A 19 -27.87 19.75 10.67
C PHE A 19 -26.42 19.26 10.46
N ALA A 20 -26.26 18.04 9.94
CA ALA A 20 -24.96 17.47 9.62
C ALA A 20 -24.19 18.30 8.57
N ALA A 21 -24.89 18.84 7.56
CA ALA A 21 -24.29 19.65 6.52
C ALA A 21 -23.94 21.08 6.97
N VAL A 22 -24.84 21.74 7.71
CA VAL A 22 -24.69 23.15 8.12
C VAL A 22 -23.75 23.30 9.32
N SER A 23 -23.71 22.33 10.24
CA SER A 23 -22.89 22.40 11.45
C SER A 23 -22.33 21.03 11.83
N PRO A 24 -21.31 20.53 11.09
CA PRO A 24 -20.78 19.18 11.29
C PRO A 24 -20.21 18.93 12.70
N HIS A 25 -19.51 19.92 13.27
CA HIS A 25 -18.88 19.77 14.58
C HIS A 25 -19.91 19.68 15.72
N PRO A 26 -20.87 20.62 15.87
CA PRO A 26 -21.97 20.46 16.82
C PRO A 26 -22.80 19.19 16.61
N PHE A 27 -23.03 18.80 15.36
CA PHE A 27 -23.75 17.57 15.02
C PHE A 27 -23.03 16.33 15.57
N LEU A 28 -21.70 16.24 15.38
CA LEU A 28 -20.90 15.14 15.92
C LEU A 28 -20.85 15.18 17.45
N GLN A 29 -20.67 16.37 18.04
CA GLN A 29 -20.64 16.53 19.49
C GLN A 29 -21.93 16.03 20.13
N ALA A 30 -23.09 16.39 19.59
CA ALA A 30 -24.40 15.95 20.07
C ALA A 30 -24.56 14.41 20.05
N HIS A 31 -23.93 13.73 19.10
CA HIS A 31 -23.92 12.27 19.01
C HIS A 31 -23.00 11.63 20.06
N LEU A 32 -21.82 12.22 20.28
CA LEU A 32 -20.80 11.69 21.19
C LEU A 32 -21.08 12.01 22.67
N SER A 33 -21.76 13.13 22.98
CA SER A 33 -22.05 13.57 24.33
C SER A 33 -23.45 13.18 24.84
N ALA A 34 -24.14 12.27 24.14
CA ALA A 34 -25.48 11.84 24.54
C ALA A 34 -25.42 10.95 25.80
N ASP A 35 -25.96 11.44 26.92
CA ASP A 35 -25.85 10.86 28.26
C ASP A 35 -26.22 9.37 28.38
N LYS A 36 -27.11 8.86 27.51
CA LYS A 36 -27.66 7.50 27.61
C LYS A 36 -27.28 6.56 26.46
N SER A 37 -26.71 7.08 25.38
CA SER A 37 -26.40 6.30 24.18
C SER A 37 -25.43 7.05 23.28
N ALA A 38 -24.20 7.27 23.75
CA ALA A 38 -23.15 7.84 22.93
C ALA A 38 -22.87 6.91 21.74
N ILE A 39 -23.36 7.30 20.57
CA ILE A 39 -23.17 6.60 19.31
C ILE A 39 -22.53 7.56 18.33
N ARG A 40 -21.78 7.05 17.37
CA ARG A 40 -21.21 7.89 16.32
C ARG A 40 -22.30 8.34 15.35
N ALA A 41 -22.01 9.39 14.58
CA ALA A 41 -22.92 9.91 13.54
C ALA A 41 -23.42 8.85 12.53
N ASN A 42 -22.66 7.77 12.33
CA ASN A 42 -23.00 6.66 11.44
C ASN A 42 -23.67 5.47 12.14
N GLY A 43 -24.13 5.64 13.39
CA GLY A 43 -24.86 4.62 14.15
C GLY A 43 -23.99 3.59 14.86
N ARG A 44 -22.66 3.61 14.67
CA ARG A 44 -21.74 2.65 15.29
C ARG A 44 -21.27 3.07 16.68
N ALA A 45 -20.89 2.11 17.50
CA ALA A 45 -20.20 2.36 18.77
C ALA A 45 -18.79 2.94 18.54
N ALA A 46 -18.19 3.50 19.59
CA ALA A 46 -16.87 4.13 19.53
C ALA A 46 -15.77 3.17 19.01
N HIS A 47 -15.79 1.91 19.46
CA HIS A 47 -14.80 0.87 19.12
C HIS A 47 -15.26 -0.08 18.01
N GLU A 48 -16.38 0.21 17.36
CA GLU A 48 -16.94 -0.65 16.33
C GLU A 48 -16.38 -0.30 14.94
N PHE A 49 -15.65 -1.25 14.36
CA PHE A 49 -15.02 -1.13 13.04
C PHE A 49 -16.02 -1.37 11.90
N ARG A 50 -15.65 -0.93 10.69
CA ARG A 50 -16.37 -1.34 9.47
C ARG A 50 -15.90 -2.75 9.13
N ALA A 51 -16.81 -3.65 8.78
CA ALA A 51 -16.42 -4.94 8.23
C ALA A 51 -15.76 -4.72 6.84
N PRO A 52 -14.52 -5.17 6.62
CA PRO A 52 -13.88 -5.10 5.32
C PRO A 52 -14.41 -6.21 4.40
N GLY A 53 -14.75 -5.86 3.16
CA GLY A 53 -14.89 -6.80 2.06
C GLY A 53 -13.64 -6.77 1.19
N VAL A 54 -13.01 -7.92 0.93
CA VAL A 54 -11.77 -8.02 0.16
C VAL A 54 -11.98 -9.00 -0.98
N ASN A 55 -11.62 -8.60 -2.20
CA ASN A 55 -11.62 -9.46 -3.38
C ASN A 55 -10.24 -9.36 -4.05
N THR A 56 -9.46 -10.42 -4.02
CA THR A 56 -8.12 -10.49 -4.61
C THR A 56 -8.18 -11.00 -6.05
N GLY A 57 -7.23 -10.61 -6.90
CA GLY A 57 -7.15 -11.07 -8.29
C GLY A 57 -8.26 -10.52 -9.19
N SER A 58 -8.83 -9.36 -8.85
CA SER A 58 -9.93 -8.74 -9.61
C SER A 58 -9.46 -8.08 -10.92
N LEU A 59 -8.17 -7.76 -11.04
CA LEU A 59 -7.57 -7.19 -12.25
C LEU A 59 -6.69 -8.25 -12.94
N THR A 60 -6.96 -8.53 -14.22
CA THR A 60 -6.32 -9.61 -14.98
C THR A 60 -4.93 -9.27 -15.52
N HIS A 61 -4.62 -7.99 -15.71
CA HIS A 61 -3.35 -7.54 -16.29
C HIS A 61 -2.27 -7.21 -15.26
N CYS A 62 -2.58 -7.32 -13.96
CA CYS A 62 -1.64 -7.06 -12.88
C CYS A 62 -1.04 -8.37 -12.36
N ASN A 63 0.22 -8.34 -11.89
CA ASN A 63 0.86 -9.48 -11.22
C ASN A 63 0.14 -9.85 -9.93
N GLY A 64 -0.40 -8.84 -9.23
CA GLY A 64 -1.28 -8.98 -8.07
C GLY A 64 -2.32 -7.87 -8.09
N SER A 65 -3.49 -8.11 -7.50
CA SER A 65 -4.50 -7.07 -7.37
C SER A 65 -5.47 -7.36 -6.24
N ALA A 66 -6.10 -6.32 -5.72
CA ALA A 66 -7.19 -6.42 -4.78
C ALA A 66 -8.17 -5.25 -4.91
N VAL A 67 -9.46 -5.54 -4.70
CA VAL A 67 -10.52 -4.56 -4.47
C VAL A 67 -10.96 -4.70 -3.03
N VAL A 68 -10.84 -3.62 -2.27
CA VAL A 68 -11.20 -3.56 -0.85
C VAL A 68 -12.33 -2.56 -0.65
N ARG A 69 -13.35 -2.98 0.07
CA ARG A 69 -14.49 -2.16 0.49
C ARG A 69 -14.56 -2.10 2.00
N LEU A 70 -14.36 -0.90 2.55
CA LEU A 70 -14.50 -0.61 3.97
C LEU A 70 -15.71 0.33 4.16
N GLY A 71 -16.89 -0.28 4.30
CA GLY A 71 -18.17 0.44 4.30
C GLY A 71 -18.44 1.12 2.95
N ASN A 72 -18.46 2.45 2.93
CA ASN A 72 -18.60 3.23 1.69
C ASN A 72 -17.26 3.55 1.04
N THR A 73 -16.14 3.39 1.75
CA THR A 73 -14.81 3.59 1.14
C THR A 73 -14.48 2.36 0.31
N SER A 74 -14.19 2.55 -0.97
CA SER A 74 -13.83 1.48 -1.90
C SER A 74 -12.53 1.85 -2.59
N VAL A 75 -11.56 0.94 -2.58
CA VAL A 75 -10.21 1.15 -3.10
C VAL A 75 -9.80 -0.07 -3.93
N VAL A 76 -9.05 0.18 -4.98
CA VAL A 76 -8.45 -0.84 -5.84
C VAL A 76 -6.95 -0.69 -5.77
N CYS A 77 -6.23 -1.79 -5.56
CA CYS A 77 -4.78 -1.83 -5.66
C CYS A 77 -4.38 -2.82 -6.76
N GLY A 78 -3.53 -2.36 -7.68
CA GLY A 78 -2.84 -3.19 -8.66
C GLY A 78 -1.34 -3.23 -8.36
N VAL A 79 -0.74 -4.40 -8.51
CA VAL A 79 0.70 -4.62 -8.40
C VAL A 79 1.22 -4.95 -9.79
N ARG A 80 2.13 -4.14 -10.31
CA ARG A 80 2.84 -4.37 -11.56
C ARG A 80 4.32 -4.55 -11.27
N ALA A 81 4.91 -5.60 -11.83
CA ALA A 81 6.33 -5.87 -11.70
C ALA A 81 7.08 -5.49 -12.98
N GLU A 82 8.20 -4.79 -12.83
CA GLU A 82 9.14 -4.47 -13.91
C GLU A 82 10.55 -4.89 -13.50
N ILE A 83 11.45 -5.04 -14.48
CA ILE A 83 12.84 -5.46 -14.23
C ILE A 83 13.73 -4.23 -14.21
N LEU A 84 14.46 -4.05 -13.11
CA LEU A 84 15.62 -3.16 -13.00
C LEU A 84 16.87 -4.00 -13.23
N ARG A 85 17.62 -3.68 -14.28
CA ARG A 85 18.85 -4.41 -14.60
C ARG A 85 19.97 -4.04 -13.63
N GLU A 86 20.87 -4.98 -13.38
CA GLU A 86 22.05 -4.73 -12.54
C GLU A 86 22.89 -3.54 -13.05
N GLU A 87 23.06 -3.41 -14.37
CA GLU A 87 23.80 -2.30 -15.00
C GLU A 87 23.24 -0.91 -14.64
N ASP A 88 21.95 -0.83 -14.33
CA ASP A 88 21.24 0.40 -13.96
C ASP A 88 21.19 0.63 -12.44
N THR A 89 21.91 -0.17 -11.65
CA THR A 89 21.98 -0.05 -10.18
C THR A 89 23.29 0.63 -9.75
N PRO A 90 23.32 1.98 -9.58
CA PRO A 90 24.53 2.67 -9.19
C PRO A 90 24.90 2.36 -7.72
N GLY A 91 26.07 1.75 -7.52
CA GLY A 91 26.70 1.68 -6.21
C GLY A 91 26.38 0.44 -5.36
N THR A 92 25.66 -0.55 -5.89
CA THR A 92 25.60 -1.88 -5.27
C THR A 92 26.93 -2.57 -5.56
N SER A 93 27.79 -2.70 -4.56
CA SER A 93 28.89 -3.66 -4.63
C SER A 93 28.25 -5.02 -4.92
N ALA A 94 28.68 -5.69 -6.00
CA ALA A 94 28.18 -7.01 -6.38
C ALA A 94 27.91 -7.84 -5.12
N PRO A 95 26.69 -8.41 -4.95
CA PRO A 95 26.40 -9.19 -3.75
C PRO A 95 27.51 -10.23 -3.63
N ALA A 96 28.19 -10.25 -2.49
CA ALA A 96 29.21 -11.25 -2.20
C ALA A 96 28.64 -12.60 -2.64
N ALA A 97 29.36 -13.31 -3.52
CA ALA A 97 28.88 -14.50 -4.23
C ALA A 97 27.84 -15.26 -3.40
N VAL A 98 26.62 -15.41 -3.95
CA VAL A 98 25.52 -16.08 -3.25
C VAL A 98 25.97 -17.51 -3.00
N ASN A 99 26.54 -17.77 -1.81
CA ASN A 99 27.01 -19.09 -1.46
C ASN A 99 25.81 -20.03 -1.60
N ALA A 100 26.01 -21.18 -2.26
CA ALA A 100 24.99 -22.18 -2.54
C ALA A 100 24.25 -22.73 -1.29
N ALA A 101 24.58 -22.23 -0.09
CA ALA A 101 23.97 -22.52 1.19
C ALA A 101 22.86 -21.53 1.63
N GLY A 102 22.59 -20.43 0.91
CA GLY A 102 21.40 -19.59 1.14
C GLY A 102 21.29 -18.87 2.50
N ASP A 103 22.32 -18.93 3.35
CA ASP A 103 22.44 -18.18 4.61
C ASP A 103 23.17 -16.86 4.34
N MET A 104 22.41 -15.81 4.05
CA MET A 104 22.80 -14.43 4.35
C MET A 104 21.76 -13.91 5.34
N ASP A 105 21.95 -14.25 6.62
CA ASP A 105 21.14 -13.75 7.74
C ASP A 105 21.70 -12.39 8.21
N ASP A 106 21.72 -11.39 7.33
CA ASP A 106 21.84 -9.99 7.77
C ASP A 106 20.67 -9.19 7.20
N ASP A 107 19.51 -9.32 7.86
CA ASP A 107 18.26 -8.65 7.53
C ASP A 107 18.47 -7.13 7.29
N ASP A 108 19.43 -6.53 8.00
CA ASP A 108 19.73 -5.10 7.91
C ASP A 108 20.38 -4.70 6.57
N GLU A 109 21.16 -5.58 5.90
CA GLU A 109 21.72 -5.30 4.56
C GLU A 109 20.66 -5.41 3.46
N GLU A 110 19.66 -6.30 3.61
CA GLU A 110 18.55 -6.46 2.66
C GLU A 110 17.60 -5.23 2.65
N GLU A 111 17.45 -4.56 3.78
CA GLU A 111 16.58 -3.38 3.91
C GLU A 111 17.13 -2.16 3.19
N ASP A 112 18.43 -1.93 3.38
CA ASP A 112 19.14 -0.89 2.67
C ASP A 112 19.02 -1.08 1.16
N GLU A 113 18.97 -2.32 0.67
CA GLU A 113 18.82 -2.64 -0.75
C GLU A 113 17.43 -2.23 -1.31
N ILE A 114 16.33 -2.60 -0.64
CA ILE A 114 14.97 -2.25 -1.13
C ILE A 114 14.76 -0.74 -1.15
N GLU A 115 15.22 -0.03 -0.12
CA GLU A 115 15.06 1.43 -0.03
C GLU A 115 16.02 2.17 -0.98
N SER A 116 17.30 1.77 -1.05
CA SER A 116 18.30 2.41 -1.90
C SER A 116 17.98 2.25 -3.39
N LEU A 117 17.59 1.05 -3.81
CA LEU A 117 17.22 0.75 -5.20
C LEU A 117 15.77 1.12 -5.52
N ARG A 118 14.99 1.54 -4.51
CA ARG A 118 13.58 1.95 -4.65
C ARG A 118 12.73 0.88 -5.32
N LEU A 119 12.91 -0.37 -4.90
CA LEU A 119 12.22 -1.52 -5.50
C LEU A 119 10.70 -1.49 -5.29
N LEU A 120 10.20 -0.70 -4.34
CA LEU A 120 8.77 -0.52 -4.07
C LEU A 120 8.35 0.91 -4.40
N VAL A 121 7.43 1.05 -5.35
CA VAL A 121 6.93 2.35 -5.82
C VAL A 121 5.43 2.46 -5.59
N PRO A 122 4.99 2.94 -4.40
CA PRO A 122 3.58 3.18 -4.16
C PRO A 122 3.12 4.49 -4.81
N ASN A 123 2.02 4.40 -5.53
CA ASN A 123 1.32 5.51 -6.14
C ASN A 123 -0.14 5.49 -5.67
N ILE A 124 -0.66 6.62 -5.21
CA ILE A 124 -2.05 6.73 -4.77
C ILE A 124 -2.72 7.81 -5.58
N GLU A 125 -3.88 7.49 -6.13
CA GLU A 125 -4.71 8.41 -6.90
C GLU A 125 -6.03 8.69 -6.16
N LEU A 126 -6.20 9.94 -5.72
CA LEU A 126 -7.42 10.42 -5.06
C LEU A 126 -8.38 11.12 -6.02
N SER A 127 -7.86 11.77 -7.07
CA SER A 127 -8.58 12.60 -8.05
C SER A 127 -9.29 11.74 -9.09
N THR A 128 -10.09 10.78 -8.62
CA THR A 128 -10.86 9.83 -9.43
C THR A 128 -12.36 10.16 -9.46
N GLY A 129 -12.77 11.26 -8.83
CA GLY A 129 -14.17 11.50 -8.47
C GLY A 129 -14.59 10.78 -7.18
N SER A 130 -13.63 10.29 -6.38
CA SER A 130 -13.88 9.55 -5.12
C SER A 130 -14.65 10.35 -4.07
N THR A 131 -14.55 11.68 -4.11
CA THR A 131 -15.34 12.64 -3.34
C THR A 131 -15.65 13.87 -4.20
N PRO A 132 -16.63 14.71 -3.85
CA PRO A 132 -16.90 15.96 -4.56
C PRO A 132 -15.71 16.93 -4.62
N THR A 133 -14.74 16.82 -3.70
CA THR A 133 -13.53 17.65 -3.68
C THR A 133 -12.41 17.07 -4.56
N HIS A 134 -12.48 15.79 -4.91
CA HIS A 134 -11.46 15.09 -5.69
C HIS A 134 -11.86 15.00 -7.17
N ILE A 135 -11.84 16.14 -7.85
CA ILE A 135 -12.19 16.23 -9.27
C ILE A 135 -11.06 15.64 -10.13
N PRO A 136 -11.38 14.79 -11.13
CA PRO A 136 -10.38 14.26 -12.05
C PRO A 136 -9.58 15.31 -12.82
N GLY A 137 -8.31 15.00 -13.08
CA GLY A 137 -7.40 15.84 -13.85
C GLY A 137 -6.67 16.92 -13.05
N ASN A 138 -6.96 17.04 -11.75
CA ASN A 138 -6.19 17.90 -10.86
C ASN A 138 -4.82 17.29 -10.53
N ALA A 139 -3.82 18.16 -10.33
CA ALA A 139 -2.51 17.74 -9.85
C ALA A 139 -2.62 17.08 -8.44
N PRO A 140 -1.67 16.20 -8.07
CA PRO A 140 -1.69 15.52 -6.78
C PRO A 140 -1.75 16.49 -5.60
N SER A 141 -2.78 16.36 -4.77
CA SER A 141 -2.99 17.23 -3.60
C SER A 141 -1.93 16.98 -2.50
N THR A 142 -1.76 17.94 -1.58
CA THR A 142 -0.90 17.77 -0.39
C THR A 142 -1.30 16.55 0.44
N THR A 143 -2.61 16.27 0.55
CA THR A 143 -3.12 15.10 1.27
C THR A 143 -2.71 13.80 0.56
N GLN A 144 -2.81 13.75 -0.77
CA GLN A 144 -2.38 12.59 -1.58
C GLN A 144 -0.89 12.33 -1.39
N GLN A 145 -0.05 13.37 -1.54
CA GLN A 145 1.40 13.26 -1.36
C GLN A 145 1.77 12.83 0.07
N SER A 146 1.11 13.40 1.08
CA SER A 146 1.32 13.01 2.48
C SER A 146 0.93 11.55 2.74
N LEU A 147 -0.14 11.07 2.10
CA LEU A 147 -0.59 9.68 2.22
C LEU A 147 0.40 8.72 1.57
N ILE A 148 0.89 9.05 0.37
CA ILE A 148 1.92 8.28 -0.35
C ILE A 148 3.18 8.16 0.50
N THR A 149 3.69 9.29 1.02
CA THR A 149 4.90 9.29 1.85
C THR A 149 4.73 8.41 3.08
N ARG A 150 3.59 8.51 3.79
CA ARG A 150 3.32 7.67 4.97
C ARG A 150 3.23 6.19 4.64
N ILE A 151 2.59 5.83 3.52
CA ILE A 151 2.49 4.43 3.09
C ILE A 151 3.86 3.90 2.67
N ARG A 152 4.65 4.68 1.94
CA ARG A 152 6.01 4.32 1.55
C ARG A 152 6.88 4.07 2.78
N THR A 153 6.89 4.98 3.75
CA THR A 153 7.62 4.78 5.02
C THR A 153 7.15 3.52 5.74
N LEU A 154 5.85 3.24 5.76
CA LEU A 154 5.32 2.03 6.39
C LEU A 154 5.72 0.75 5.65
N LEU A 155 5.73 0.75 4.32
CA LEU A 155 6.19 -0.39 3.50
C LEU A 155 7.63 -0.76 3.85
N HIS A 156 8.53 0.23 3.93
CA HIS A 156 9.92 -0.01 4.30
C HIS A 156 10.06 -0.44 5.77
N SER A 157 9.38 0.24 6.71
CA SER A 157 9.53 -0.06 8.14
C SER A 157 8.92 -1.40 8.56
N THR A 158 7.99 -1.96 7.80
CA THR A 158 7.30 -3.22 8.15
C THR A 158 8.01 -4.46 7.63
N ARG A 159 9.04 -4.32 6.78
CA ARG A 159 9.85 -5.43 6.25
C ARG A 159 8.98 -6.54 5.63
N LEU A 160 7.89 -6.17 4.95
CA LEU A 160 6.91 -7.13 4.41
C LEU A 160 7.43 -7.96 3.24
N LEU A 161 8.42 -7.44 2.52
CA LEU A 161 9.04 -8.08 1.36
C LEU A 161 10.53 -8.20 1.60
N ARG A 162 11.09 -9.35 1.24
CA ARG A 162 12.52 -9.63 1.34
C ARG A 162 13.19 -9.26 0.03
N ALA A 163 14.38 -8.67 0.11
CA ALA A 163 15.09 -8.25 -1.10
C ALA A 163 15.46 -9.45 -1.96
N ARG A 164 15.84 -10.58 -1.31
CA ARG A 164 16.13 -11.85 -1.96
C ARG A 164 15.01 -12.35 -2.88
N ASP A 165 13.76 -12.16 -2.51
CA ASP A 165 12.61 -12.62 -3.31
C ASP A 165 12.38 -11.75 -4.56
N LEU A 166 13.00 -10.58 -4.62
CA LEU A 166 12.97 -9.67 -5.76
C LEU A 166 14.23 -9.78 -6.64
N ARG A 167 15.31 -10.40 -6.17
CA ARG A 167 16.54 -10.59 -6.96
C ARG A 167 16.29 -11.55 -8.13
N ILE A 168 16.82 -11.18 -9.29
CA ILE A 168 16.88 -12.03 -10.49
C ILE A 168 18.33 -12.50 -10.59
N THR A 169 18.53 -13.80 -10.45
CA THR A 169 19.86 -14.41 -10.44
C THR A 169 20.04 -15.40 -11.60
N TYR A 170 21.29 -15.60 -11.98
CA TYR A 170 21.71 -16.55 -13.00
C TYR A 170 22.85 -17.41 -12.47
N THR A 171 22.77 -18.71 -12.71
CA THR A 171 23.84 -19.65 -12.38
C THR A 171 24.31 -20.27 -13.69
N PRO A 172 25.52 -19.95 -14.17
CA PRO A 172 26.05 -20.50 -15.41
C PRO A 172 26.11 -22.04 -15.37
N PRO A 173 25.81 -22.72 -16.49
CA PRO A 173 25.89 -24.18 -16.55
C PRO A 173 27.34 -24.64 -16.42
N THR A 174 27.62 -25.53 -15.46
CA THR A 174 28.96 -26.09 -15.26
C THR A 174 29.22 -27.21 -16.27
N ASN A 175 30.34 -27.15 -16.99
CA ASN A 175 30.76 -28.22 -17.88
C ASN A 175 31.51 -29.30 -17.09
N PRO A 176 31.04 -30.56 -17.06
CA PRO A 176 31.70 -31.63 -16.30
C PRO A 176 33.11 -32.00 -16.81
N ALA A 177 33.56 -31.44 -17.93
CA ALA A 177 34.91 -31.63 -18.48
C ALA A 177 35.95 -30.60 -17.98
N ASP A 178 35.53 -29.56 -17.25
CA ASP A 178 36.46 -28.55 -16.72
C ASP A 178 37.19 -29.06 -15.47
N ALA A 179 38.49 -28.75 -15.37
CA ALA A 179 39.39 -29.27 -14.33
C ALA A 179 39.06 -28.78 -12.90
N ASP A 180 38.17 -27.79 -12.78
CA ASP A 180 37.70 -27.19 -11.53
C ASP A 180 36.27 -27.65 -11.14
N ALA A 181 35.84 -28.84 -11.61
CA ALA A 181 34.49 -29.40 -11.37
C ALA A 181 34.11 -29.63 -9.88
N ASP A 182 35.02 -29.41 -8.94
CA ASP A 182 34.76 -29.45 -7.49
C ASP A 182 34.28 -28.10 -6.92
N ALA A 183 34.34 -27.00 -7.68
CA ALA A 183 33.81 -25.69 -7.29
C ALA A 183 32.33 -25.57 -7.68
N ALA A 184 31.45 -25.23 -6.72
CA ALA A 184 30.05 -24.96 -7.01
C ALA A 184 29.93 -23.72 -7.94
N PRO A 185 29.03 -23.74 -8.94
CA PRO A 185 28.88 -22.60 -9.84
C PRO A 185 28.45 -21.35 -9.07
N GLU A 186 29.20 -20.27 -9.24
CA GLU A 186 28.88 -18.99 -8.62
C GLU A 186 27.59 -18.42 -9.22
N THR A 187 26.67 -18.01 -8.35
CA THR A 187 25.41 -17.39 -8.78
C THR A 187 25.63 -15.90 -8.90
N GLU A 188 25.33 -15.35 -10.07
CA GLU A 188 25.44 -13.94 -10.39
C GLU A 188 24.08 -13.27 -10.26
N LEU A 189 24.08 -12.04 -9.74
CA LEU A 189 22.92 -11.16 -9.81
C LEU A 189 22.83 -10.63 -11.24
N LYS A 190 21.61 -10.50 -11.79
CA LYS A 190 21.37 -9.89 -13.11
C LYS A 190 20.39 -8.73 -13.06
N GLY A 191 19.61 -8.63 -11.98
CA GLY A 191 18.71 -7.51 -11.75
C GLY A 191 17.75 -7.73 -10.60
N TYR A 192 16.73 -6.89 -10.53
CA TYR A 192 15.72 -6.87 -9.49
C TYR A 192 14.32 -6.69 -10.08
N TRP A 193 13.32 -7.23 -9.40
CA TRP A 193 11.93 -6.88 -9.59
C TRP A 193 11.62 -5.57 -8.85
N VAL A 194 11.16 -4.58 -9.60
CA VAL A 194 10.55 -3.36 -9.07
C VAL A 194 9.04 -3.52 -9.07
N LEU A 195 8.41 -3.37 -7.92
CA LEU A 195 6.97 -3.45 -7.74
C LEU A 195 6.34 -2.07 -7.70
N TYR A 196 5.61 -1.73 -8.74
CA TYR A 196 4.72 -0.58 -8.79
C TYR A 196 3.38 -0.95 -8.15
N LEU A 197 3.03 -0.24 -7.08
CA LEU A 197 1.77 -0.40 -6.36
C LEU A 197 0.88 0.77 -6.72
N ASP A 198 -0.10 0.55 -7.58
CA ASP A 198 -1.05 1.59 -7.96
C ASP A 198 -2.35 1.44 -7.16
N ILE A 199 -2.65 2.45 -6.33
CA ILE A 199 -3.82 2.50 -5.46
C ILE A 199 -4.79 3.56 -5.95
N PHE A 200 -6.00 3.15 -6.34
CA PHE A 200 -7.06 4.02 -6.81
C PHE A 200 -8.26 4.00 -5.87
N PHE A 201 -8.70 5.17 -5.41
CA PHE A 201 -9.94 5.27 -4.64
C PHE A 201 -11.14 5.37 -5.57
N LEU A 202 -12.11 4.48 -5.47
CA LEU A 202 -13.38 4.58 -6.21
C LEU A 202 -14.40 5.43 -5.45
N SER A 203 -14.37 5.34 -4.13
CA SER A 203 -15.18 6.15 -3.22
C SER A 203 -14.43 6.31 -1.91
N LEU A 204 -14.42 7.52 -1.36
CA LEU A 204 -13.73 7.82 -0.11
C LEU A 204 -14.70 8.42 0.92
N ASP A 205 -14.91 7.69 2.01
CA ASP A 205 -15.80 8.03 3.13
C ASP A 205 -15.03 7.89 4.46
N GLY A 206 -13.88 8.57 4.51
CA GLY A 206 -12.91 8.55 5.61
C GLY A 206 -11.90 7.39 5.55
N CYS A 207 -11.03 7.32 6.57
CA CYS A 207 -9.97 6.30 6.76
C CYS A 207 -9.17 5.90 5.50
N ALA A 208 -8.80 6.88 4.65
CA ALA A 208 -8.07 6.60 3.41
C ALA A 208 -6.84 5.72 3.62
N PHE A 209 -6.04 6.04 4.65
CA PHE A 209 -4.82 5.31 4.98
C PHE A 209 -5.06 3.81 5.24
N ASP A 210 -6.00 3.48 6.12
CA ASP A 210 -6.27 2.09 6.50
C ASP A 210 -6.82 1.29 5.32
N ALA A 211 -7.69 1.91 4.51
CA ALA A 211 -8.23 1.28 3.31
C ALA A 211 -7.14 1.01 2.27
N ALA A 212 -6.29 2.00 1.99
CA ALA A 212 -5.15 1.86 1.09
C ALA A 212 -4.19 0.77 1.58
N TRP A 213 -3.82 0.79 2.86
CA TRP A 213 -2.94 -0.20 3.45
C TRP A 213 -3.50 -1.62 3.33
N LEU A 214 -4.78 -1.82 3.71
CA LEU A 214 -5.44 -3.11 3.58
C LEU A 214 -5.47 -3.61 2.12
N SER A 215 -5.66 -2.70 1.16
CA SER A 215 -5.64 -3.06 -0.26
C SER A 215 -4.26 -3.45 -0.77
N ILE A 216 -3.21 -2.80 -0.29
CA ILE A 216 -1.82 -3.14 -0.64
C ILE A 216 -1.48 -4.53 -0.10
N LEU A 217 -1.77 -4.80 1.18
CA LEU A 217 -1.53 -6.12 1.77
C LEU A 217 -2.28 -7.23 1.02
N ALA A 218 -3.56 -7.00 0.71
CA ALA A 218 -4.36 -7.96 -0.03
C ALA A 218 -3.85 -8.19 -1.45
N ALA A 219 -3.39 -7.13 -2.14
CA ALA A 219 -2.85 -7.24 -3.49
C ALA A 219 -1.49 -7.94 -3.50
N LEU A 220 -0.58 -7.57 -2.58
CA LEU A 220 0.74 -8.19 -2.41
C LEU A 220 0.62 -9.68 -2.09
N ASN A 221 -0.31 -10.07 -1.21
CA ASN A 221 -0.55 -11.48 -0.88
C ASN A 221 -1.01 -12.32 -2.09
N HIS A 222 -1.58 -11.69 -3.12
CA HIS A 222 -1.98 -12.35 -4.36
C HIS A 222 -0.95 -12.17 -5.49
N THR A 223 0.15 -11.44 -5.26
CA THR A 223 1.13 -11.17 -6.31
C THR A 223 1.85 -12.44 -6.75
N ARG A 224 1.92 -12.65 -8.06
CA ARG A 224 2.73 -13.71 -8.68
C ARG A 224 3.70 -13.09 -9.68
N LEU A 225 4.99 -13.25 -9.39
CA LEU A 225 6.06 -12.83 -10.29
C LEU A 225 6.34 -13.98 -11.27
N PRO A 226 6.41 -13.71 -12.58
CA PRO A 226 6.85 -14.71 -13.53
C PRO A 226 8.33 -15.06 -13.26
N ARG A 227 8.71 -16.29 -13.57
CA ARG A 227 10.13 -16.69 -13.49
C ARG A 227 10.92 -15.92 -14.54
N ALA A 228 11.85 -15.09 -14.11
CA ALA A 228 12.86 -14.49 -14.98
C ALA A 228 14.03 -15.49 -15.17
N TYR A 229 14.62 -15.48 -16.37
CA TYR A 229 15.86 -16.19 -16.67
C TYR A 229 16.75 -15.26 -17.49
N PHE A 230 18.05 -15.36 -17.28
CA PHE A 230 19.06 -14.69 -18.09
C PHE A 230 19.53 -15.66 -19.18
N ASP A 231 19.70 -15.14 -20.39
CA ASP A 231 20.16 -15.91 -21.56
C ASP A 231 21.44 -15.28 -22.10
N ASP A 232 22.55 -15.97 -21.90
CA ASP A 232 23.89 -15.50 -22.25
C ASP A 232 24.07 -15.30 -23.76
N GLU A 233 23.34 -16.06 -24.60
CA GLU A 233 23.45 -15.95 -26.06
C GLU A 233 22.78 -14.69 -26.63
N TYR A 234 21.77 -14.16 -25.93
CA TYR A 234 20.97 -13.02 -26.38
C TYR A 234 21.30 -11.70 -25.67
N GLU A 235 21.88 -11.75 -24.47
CA GLU A 235 22.16 -10.56 -23.65
C GLU A 235 23.66 -10.25 -23.47
N GLY A 236 24.57 -11.13 -23.95
CA GLY A 236 26.03 -10.97 -23.91
C GLY A 236 26.68 -10.27 -25.11
#